data_AF-A0A7W0UUJ6-F1
#
_entry.id   AF-A0A7W0UUJ6-F1
#
_cell.length_a   1.000
_cell.length_b   1.000
_cell.length_c   1.000
_cell.angle_alpha   90.00
_cell.angle_beta   90.00
_cell.angle_gamma   90.00
#
_symmetry.space_group_name_H-M   'P 1'
#
loop_
_entity.id
_entity.type
_entity.pdbx_description
1 polymer ?
#
loop_
_entity_poly.entity_id
_entity_poly.type
_entity_poly.pdbx_seq_one_letter_code
_entity_poly.pdbx_strand_id
1 'polypeptide(L)' 'DCLAKALVSPVRWVEVLNAVHAAGGRSFVETGPGKVLSGLVKRTLDDVEVTAPEPAEAASA' A
#
# COMPACT_ATOMS: atom_id res chain seq x y z
N ASP A 1 7.33 -12.41 16.67
CA ASP A 1 8.18 -13.25 15.82
C ASP A 1 7.98 -13.00 14.31
N CYS A 2 6.75 -12.79 13.83
CA CYS A 2 6.44 -12.51 12.42
C CYS A 2 7.06 -11.23 11.83
N LEU A 3 7.17 -10.13 12.60
CA LEU A 3 7.81 -8.89 12.12
C LEU A 3 9.32 -9.02 11.93
N ALA A 4 10.03 -9.69 12.86
CA ALA A 4 11.47 -9.89 12.75
C ALA A 4 11.84 -10.72 11.51
N LYS A 5 11.01 -11.73 11.18
CA LYS A 5 11.18 -12.54 9.96
C LYS A 5 11.01 -11.74 8.67
N ALA A 6 10.18 -10.69 8.68
CA ALA A 6 9.96 -9.85 7.50
C ALA A 6 11.22 -9.09 7.05
N LEU A 7 12.20 -8.87 7.94
CA LEU A 7 13.46 -8.20 7.60
C LEU A 7 14.27 -8.95 6.53
N VAL A 8 14.14 -10.27 6.46
CA VAL A 8 14.91 -11.15 5.56
C VAL A 8 14.01 -11.96 4.63
N SER A 9 12.73 -11.62 4.56
CA SER A 9 11.76 -12.30 3.71
C SER A 9 11.27 -11.39 2.58
N PRO A 10 10.94 -11.93 1.40
CA PRO A 10 10.33 -11.14 0.33
C PRO A 10 9.02 -10.46 0.77
N VAL A 11 8.82 -9.22 0.33
CA VAL A 11 7.56 -8.49 0.57
C VAL A 11 6.50 -8.98 -0.42
N ARG A 12 5.48 -9.68 0.09
CA ARG A 12 4.38 -10.26 -0.69
C ARG A 12 3.25 -9.26 -0.95
N TRP A 13 3.58 -8.11 -1.54
CA TRP A 13 2.64 -6.98 -1.67
C TRP A 13 1.37 -7.31 -2.47
N VAL A 14 1.52 -7.88 -3.67
CA VAL A 14 0.39 -8.24 -4.55
C VAL A 14 -0.56 -9.23 -3.87
N GLU A 15 -0.01 -10.21 -3.17
CA GLU A 15 -0.79 -11.24 -2.48
C GLU A 15 -1.58 -10.65 -1.31
N VAL A 16 -1.00 -9.71 -0.57
CA VAL A 16 -1.69 -8.99 0.51
C VAL A 16 -2.83 -8.15 -0.06
N LEU A 17 -2.62 -7.42 -1.16
CA LEU A 17 -3.66 -6.63 -1.80
C LEU A 17 -4.83 -7.48 -2.29
N ASN A 18 -4.55 -8.59 -2.97
CA ASN A 18 -5.58 -9.53 -3.42
C ASN A 18 -6.36 -10.14 -2.24
N ALA A 19 -5.68 -10.47 -1.14
CA ALA A 19 -6.33 -10.99 0.05
C ALA A 19 -7.25 -9.95 0.71
N VAL A 20 -6.81 -8.70 0.83
CA VAL A 20 -7.63 -7.58 1.35
C VAL A 20 -8.84 -7.33 0.45
N HIS A 21 -8.64 -7.34 -0.87
CA HIS A 21 -9.73 -7.16 -1.83
C HIS A 21 -10.75 -8.31 -1.78
N ALA A 22 -10.27 -9.56 -1.70
CA ALA A 22 -11.13 -10.73 -1.52
C ALA A 22 -11.93 -10.69 -0.20
N ALA A 23 -11.36 -10.07 0.84
CA ALA A 23 -12.04 -9.84 2.12
C ALA A 23 -13.03 -8.65 2.09
N GLY A 24 -13.22 -7.98 0.94
CA GLY A 24 -14.17 -6.88 0.78
C GLY A 24 -13.57 -5.47 0.92
N GLY A 25 -12.25 -5.34 1.09
CA GLY A 25 -11.59 -4.04 1.08
C GLY A 25 -11.68 -3.37 -0.29
N ARG A 26 -12.20 -2.14 -0.34
CA ARG A 26 -12.37 -1.35 -1.58
C ARG A 26 -11.77 0.05 -1.51
N SER A 27 -11.53 0.57 -0.31
CA SER A 27 -10.96 1.90 -0.10
C SER A 27 -9.60 1.79 0.57
N PHE A 28 -8.59 2.45 -0.02
CA PHE A 28 -7.21 2.43 0.46
C PHE A 28 -6.72 3.86 0.69
N VAL A 29 -6.09 4.09 1.84
CA VAL A 29 -5.49 5.37 2.20
C VAL A 29 -3.99 5.18 2.42
N GLU A 30 -3.16 5.84 1.62
CA GLU A 30 -1.72 5.91 1.86
C GLU A 30 -1.45 6.97 2.93
N THR A 31 -0.68 6.63 3.96
CA THR A 31 -0.28 7.56 5.00
C THR A 31 1.24 7.68 4.99
N GLY A 32 1.75 8.70 4.30
CA GLY A 32 3.18 8.94 4.16
C GLY A 32 3.51 9.85 2.97
N PRO A 33 4.73 10.40 2.89
CA PRO A 33 5.12 11.25 1.78
C PRO A 33 5.12 10.46 0.46
N GLY A 34 4.68 11.11 -0.62
CA GLY A 34 4.61 10.50 -1.94
C GLY A 34 3.28 9.78 -2.22
N LYS A 35 3.26 9.01 -3.33
CA LYS A 35 2.06 8.32 -3.84
C LYS A 35 2.37 6.92 -4.39
N VAL A 36 3.42 6.27 -3.86
CA VAL A 36 3.96 5.01 -4.42
C VAL A 36 3.01 3.86 -4.16
N LEU A 37 2.55 3.69 -2.91
CA LEU A 37 1.66 2.59 -2.56
C LEU A 37 0.31 2.77 -3.26
N SER A 38 -0.18 4.01 -3.35
CA SER A 38 -1.38 4.35 -4.10
C SER A 38 -1.29 3.95 -5.57
N GLY A 39 -0.14 4.22 -6.21
CA GLY A 39 0.11 3.79 -7.57
C GLY A 39 0.20 2.26 -7.70
N LEU A 40 0.78 1.55 -6.71
CA LEU A 40 0.84 0.08 -6.72
C LEU A 40 -0.55 -0.54 -6.57
N VAL A 41 -1.41 0.00 -5.70
CA VAL A 41 -2.79 -0.46 -5.55
C VAL A 41 -3.55 -0.35 -6.87
N LYS A 42 -3.53 0.83 -7.52
CA LYS A 42 -4.22 1.08 -8.80
C LYS A 42 -3.72 0.21 -9.97
N ARG A 43 -2.49 -0.31 -9.90
CA ARG A 43 -1.94 -1.24 -10.92
C ARG A 43 -2.26 -2.70 -10.63
N THR A 44 -2.65 -3.01 -9.40
CA THR A 44 -2.84 -4.39 -8.94
C THR A 44 -4.32 -4.78 -8.88
N LEU A 45 -5.19 -3.85 -8.49
CA LEU A 45 -6.60 -4.09 -8.22
C LEU A 45 -7.47 -3.17 -9.08
N ASP A 46 -8.56 -3.73 -9.61
CA ASP A 46 -9.65 -2.99 -10.25
C ASP A 46 -10.74 -2.63 -9.22
N ASP A 47 -11.65 -1.71 -9.57
CA ASP A 47 -12.82 -1.32 -8.76
C ASP A 47 -12.49 -0.88 -7.31
N VAL A 48 -11.39 -0.15 -7.14
CA VAL A 48 -10.94 0.37 -5.84
C VAL A 48 -10.84 1.90 -5.82
N GLU A 49 -11.15 2.47 -4.65
CA GLU A 49 -10.91 3.87 -4.32
C GLU A 49 -9.56 4.01 -3.60
N VAL A 50 -8.76 5.00 -3.99
CA VAL A 50 -7.43 5.21 -3.43
C VAL A 50 -7.20 6.69 -3.17
N THR A 51 -6.92 7.03 -1.90
CA THR A 51 -6.56 8.37 -1.46
C THR A 51 -5.11 8.40 -1.01
N ALA A 52 -4.36 9.37 -1.51
CA ALA A 52 -3.00 9.66 -1.07
C ALA A 52 -2.99 11.05 -0.43
N PRO A 53 -2.07 11.34 0.50
CA PRO A 53 -1.94 12.68 1.02
C PRO A 53 -1.46 13.59 -0.11
N GLU A 54 -1.80 14.88 -0.01
CA GLU A 54 -1.15 15.88 -0.84
C GLU A 54 0.37 15.80 -0.62
N PRO A 55 1.19 16.12 -1.63
CA PRO A 55 2.63 16.12 -1.46
C PRO A 55 2.98 17.07 -0.32
N ALA A 56 3.21 16.53 0.87
CA ALA A 56 3.97 17.25 1.88
C ALA A 56 5.35 17.42 1.25
N GLU A 57 5.79 18.67 1.07
CA GLU A 57 7.19 19.00 0.78
C GLU A 57 8.03 18.07 1.64
N ALA A 58 8.78 17.19 0.97
CA ALA A 58 9.48 16.10 1.61
C ALA A 58 10.21 16.67 2.82
N ALA A 59 9.87 16.17 4.02
CA ALA A 59 10.54 16.54 5.24
C ALA A 59 12.05 16.43 4.97
N SER A 60 12.67 17.60 4.88
CA SER A 60 14.08 17.76 4.58
C SER A 60 14.86 16.94 5.61
N ALA A 61 15.59 15.94 5.12
CA ALA A 61 16.64 15.26 5.85
C ALA A 61 17.98 15.67 5.26
#